data_AF-A0A162WNZ2-F1
#
_entry.id   AF-A0A162WNZ2-F1
#
_cell.length_a   1.000
_cell.length_b   1.000
_cell.length_c   1.000
_cell.angle_alpha   90.00
_cell.angle_beta   90.00
_cell.angle_gamma   90.00
#
_symmetry.space_group_name_H-M   'P 1'
#
loop_
_entity.id
_entity.type
_entity.pdbx_description
1 polymer ?
#
loop_
_entity_poly.entity_id
_entity_poly.type
_entity_poly.pdbx_seq_one_letter_code
_entity_poly.pdbx_strand_id
1 'polypeptide(L)'
;MYKHNLVHTVDTQQQQDEETCLCDSIPPEPTKPTLHKSRPRNMTSVNNVAATPSSEVQDRLFKIANQVALKYAKDYSWSTWHSWNVVNQAAGLDVGLLGTGRSFWHTTGRFATCLGVSTRIVTELQATIGSSMDRGFRQYANHVHLMTCARHAGAETKYHAVVGMCLDTFALVIDHALHPVAMEIPLGGAFYTAAYIPLSGPEGMERFRYFRQAGEFKLTMDNASPLQTPTRASLYFSEMDVDATTTQLAIPAALELQPVKGQSHILMPPRKHVSVRSLLDEKPALIAAEPVDGKWLATTLRVQLDFASPMLTVQIPMADWIMKPQGKGWLGKLCHHAPPGLMLTTTDATVLLQVELDAENSAHCCKELKEVEFLSALCGEFGLRRQGLMSMVDSVYRTWTPYRLKRADSIIDGEVSGDGV
;
A
#
# COMPACT_ATOMS: atom_id res chain seq x y z
N MET A 1 8.85 -39.45 8.11
CA MET A 1 7.60 -40.03 8.65
C MET A 1 7.26 -39.30 9.94
N TYR A 2 6.47 -38.23 9.87
CA TYR A 2 5.94 -37.55 11.06
C TYR A 2 4.44 -37.42 10.94
N LYS A 3 3.79 -37.79 12.05
CA LYS A 3 2.37 -38.09 12.20
C LYS A 3 1.51 -36.82 12.28
N HIS A 4 0.29 -36.98 11.76
CA HIS A 4 -0.87 -36.11 11.88
C HIS A 4 -1.12 -35.60 13.31
N ASN A 5 -1.54 -34.34 13.42
CA ASN A 5 -2.30 -33.84 14.56
C ASN A 5 -3.68 -33.32 14.09
N LEU A 6 -4.66 -33.68 14.91
CA LEU A 6 -6.09 -33.47 14.76
C LEU A 6 -6.47 -31.97 14.76
N VAL A 7 -7.44 -31.64 13.91
CA VAL A 7 -8.19 -30.38 13.94
C VAL A 7 -9.45 -30.63 14.78
N HIS A 8 -9.59 -29.90 15.89
CA HIS A 8 -10.85 -29.76 16.61
C HIS A 8 -11.62 -28.56 16.03
N THR A 9 -12.75 -28.84 15.42
CA THR A 9 -13.79 -27.87 15.04
C THR A 9 -14.58 -27.48 16.28
N VAL A 10 -14.72 -26.18 16.54
CA VAL A 10 -15.62 -25.63 17.56
C VAL A 10 -16.77 -24.94 16.83
N ASP A 11 -17.98 -25.44 17.06
CA ASP A 11 -19.25 -24.84 16.65
C ASP A 11 -19.54 -23.60 17.52
N THR A 12 -19.79 -22.46 16.89
CA THR A 12 -20.29 -21.27 17.57
C THR A 12 -21.73 -21.02 17.14
N GLN A 13 -22.67 -21.29 18.04
CA GLN A 13 -24.08 -20.92 17.90
C GLN A 13 -24.24 -19.39 18.00
N GLN A 14 -24.96 -18.82 17.04
CA GLN A 14 -25.44 -17.43 17.05
C GLN A 14 -26.66 -17.32 17.98
N GLN A 15 -26.59 -16.41 18.95
CA GLN A 15 -27.74 -15.93 19.70
C GLN A 15 -27.99 -14.47 19.28
N GLN A 16 -29.20 -14.22 18.77
CA GLN A 16 -29.72 -12.90 18.45
C GLN A 16 -30.39 -12.35 19.70
N ASP A 17 -29.95 -11.18 20.16
CA ASP A 17 -30.70 -10.37 21.12
C ASP A 17 -31.03 -9.03 20.48
N GLU A 18 -32.34 -8.75 20.43
CA GLU A 18 -32.94 -7.47 20.08
C GLU A 18 -32.87 -6.56 21.31
N GLU A 19 -32.30 -5.36 21.17
CA GLU A 19 -32.54 -4.29 22.13
C GLU A 19 -32.72 -2.94 21.40
N THR A 20 -33.94 -2.43 21.54
CA THR A 20 -34.36 -1.05 21.26
C THR A 20 -33.74 -0.11 22.30
N CYS A 21 -33.15 1.00 21.87
CA CYS A 21 -32.83 2.11 22.79
C CYS A 21 -33.17 3.48 22.19
N LEU A 22 -33.80 4.28 23.06
CA LEU A 22 -34.38 5.60 22.84
C LEU A 22 -33.36 6.67 22.48
N CYS A 23 -33.86 7.64 21.73
CA CYS A 23 -33.22 8.85 21.24
C CYS A 23 -32.84 9.78 22.40
N ASP A 24 -31.58 10.22 22.47
CA ASP A 24 -31.22 11.46 23.14
C ASP A 24 -30.16 12.26 22.35
N SER A 25 -30.50 13.54 22.23
CA SER A 25 -29.85 14.71 21.65
C SER A 25 -28.34 14.66 21.34
N ILE A 26 -28.00 14.76 20.06
CA ILE A 26 -26.63 14.91 19.52
C ILE A 26 -26.24 16.41 19.51
N PRO A 27 -25.07 16.80 20.05
CA PRO A 27 -24.55 18.17 19.92
C PRO A 27 -24.09 18.46 18.47
N PRO A 28 -24.09 19.73 18.02
CA PRO A 28 -23.86 20.07 16.62
C PRO A 28 -22.44 19.67 16.16
N GLU A 29 -22.38 19.04 14.97
CA GLU A 29 -21.13 18.69 14.28
C GLU A 29 -20.23 19.93 14.11
N PRO A 30 -18.89 19.78 14.23
CA PRO A 30 -17.96 20.81 13.81
C PRO A 30 -18.07 21.04 12.30
N THR A 31 -18.16 22.31 11.90
CA THR A 31 -18.32 22.76 10.52
C THR A 31 -17.21 22.20 9.63
N LYS A 32 -17.60 21.32 8.69
CA LYS A 32 -16.70 20.80 7.64
C LYS A 32 -16.13 21.97 6.82
N PRO A 33 -14.82 21.98 6.51
CA PRO A 33 -14.24 23.01 5.67
C PRO A 33 -14.89 22.99 4.28
N THR A 34 -15.38 24.16 3.85
CA THR A 34 -16.03 24.36 2.56
C THR A 34 -15.01 24.21 1.44
N LEU A 35 -14.86 22.99 0.90
CA LEU A 35 -14.06 22.75 -0.30
C LEU A 35 -14.68 23.50 -1.47
N HIS A 36 -13.95 24.46 -2.04
CA HIS A 36 -14.31 25.10 -3.30
C HIS A 36 -14.44 24.01 -4.38
N LYS A 37 -15.67 23.75 -4.83
CA LYS A 37 -15.95 22.90 -6.00
C LYS A 37 -15.41 23.60 -7.25
N SER A 38 -14.16 23.35 -7.60
CA SER A 38 -13.66 23.64 -8.95
C SER A 38 -14.50 22.86 -9.95
N ARG A 39 -15.12 23.56 -10.91
CA ARG A 39 -15.86 22.94 -12.02
C ARG A 39 -14.98 21.84 -12.66
N PRO A 40 -15.43 20.58 -12.76
CA PRO A 40 -14.67 19.57 -13.47
C PRO A 40 -14.50 20.04 -14.92
N ARG A 41 -13.25 20.12 -15.39
CA ARG A 41 -13.01 20.17 -16.83
C ARG A 41 -13.74 18.96 -17.43
N ASN A 42 -14.60 19.19 -18.41
CA ASN A 42 -15.14 18.12 -19.24
C ASN A 42 -13.95 17.31 -19.76
N MET A 43 -13.70 16.14 -19.18
CA MET A 43 -12.85 15.12 -19.80
C MET A 43 -13.64 14.65 -21.01
N THR A 44 -13.50 15.38 -22.12
CA THR A 44 -13.81 14.86 -23.46
C THR A 44 -13.16 13.48 -23.55
N SER A 45 -13.96 12.44 -23.76
CA SER A 45 -13.40 11.12 -24.02
C SER A 45 -12.51 11.25 -25.25
N VAL A 46 -11.22 11.03 -25.04
CA VAL A 46 -10.22 11.18 -26.08
C VAL A 46 -10.34 9.96 -26.98
N ASN A 47 -11.19 10.08 -28.01
CA ASN A 47 -11.22 9.15 -29.15
C ASN A 47 -10.00 9.32 -30.07
N ASN A 48 -8.93 10.00 -29.65
CA ASN A 48 -7.67 10.04 -30.39
C ASN A 48 -6.95 8.71 -30.16
N VAL A 49 -7.39 7.69 -30.86
CA VAL A 49 -6.67 6.42 -30.90
C VAL A 49 -5.43 6.64 -31.77
N ALA A 50 -4.25 6.41 -31.20
CA ALA A 50 -3.02 6.46 -31.97
C ALA A 50 -3.14 5.45 -33.11
N ALA A 51 -2.72 5.83 -34.32
CA ALA A 51 -2.57 4.86 -35.40
C ALA A 51 -1.74 3.67 -34.92
N THR A 52 -2.16 2.45 -35.31
CA THR A 52 -1.48 1.21 -34.93
C THR A 52 0.03 1.34 -35.21
N PRO A 53 0.89 1.23 -34.18
CA PRO A 53 2.33 1.34 -34.38
C PRO A 53 2.83 0.19 -35.25
N SER A 54 3.93 0.42 -35.98
CA SER A 54 4.68 -0.69 -36.57
C SER A 54 5.24 -1.59 -35.47
N SER A 55 5.58 -2.84 -35.80
CA SER A 55 6.22 -3.77 -34.85
C SER A 55 7.50 -3.18 -34.24
N GLU A 56 8.32 -2.51 -35.05
CA GLU A 56 9.53 -1.83 -34.58
C GLU A 56 9.22 -0.73 -33.55
N VAL A 57 8.17 0.07 -33.78
CA VAL A 57 7.74 1.10 -32.84
C VAL A 57 7.19 0.47 -31.57
N GLN A 58 6.38 -0.59 -31.67
CA GLN A 58 5.86 -1.34 -30.53
C GLN A 58 7.00 -1.90 -29.66
N ASP A 59 7.96 -2.61 -30.26
CA ASP A 59 9.13 -3.17 -29.56
C ASP A 59 9.92 -2.07 -28.84
N ARG A 60 10.09 -0.92 -29.50
CA ARG A 60 10.79 0.23 -28.94
C ARG A 60 10.01 0.86 -27.77
N LEU A 61 8.68 0.99 -27.87
CA LEU A 61 7.83 1.46 -26.77
C LEU A 61 7.91 0.52 -25.57
N PHE A 62 7.77 -0.79 -25.79
CA PHE A 62 7.85 -1.79 -24.73
C PHE A 62 9.22 -1.78 -24.05
N LYS A 63 10.31 -1.73 -24.82
CA LYS A 63 11.68 -1.64 -24.27
C LYS A 63 11.87 -0.43 -23.38
N ILE A 64 11.42 0.75 -23.80
CA ILE A 64 11.52 1.99 -23.00
C ILE A 64 10.63 1.89 -21.75
N ALA A 65 9.39 1.44 -21.89
CA ALA A 65 8.48 1.24 -20.76
C ALA A 65 9.08 0.29 -19.72
N ASN A 66 9.69 -0.81 -20.17
CA ASN A 66 10.32 -1.78 -19.29
C ASN A 66 11.56 -1.23 -18.58
N GLN A 67 12.39 -0.46 -19.28
CA GLN A 67 13.55 0.21 -18.67
C GLN A 67 13.12 1.18 -17.57
N VAL A 68 12.08 1.98 -17.82
CA VAL A 68 11.52 2.89 -16.82
C VAL A 68 10.90 2.09 -15.66
N ALA A 69 10.11 1.06 -15.93
CA ALA A 69 9.51 0.21 -14.90
C ALA A 69 10.58 -0.38 -13.96
N LEU A 70 11.63 -0.99 -14.51
CA LEU A 70 12.74 -1.58 -13.76
C LEU A 70 13.52 -0.55 -12.95
N LYS A 71 13.76 0.64 -13.51
CA LYS A 71 14.40 1.74 -12.77
C LYS A 71 13.59 2.07 -11.51
N TYR A 72 12.29 2.31 -11.64
CA TYR A 72 11.44 2.62 -10.49
C TYR A 72 11.26 1.44 -9.54
N ALA A 73 11.24 0.20 -10.04
CA ALA A 73 11.16 -0.98 -9.21
C ALA A 73 12.41 -1.17 -8.33
N LYS A 74 13.59 -0.74 -8.79
CA LYS A 74 14.83 -0.71 -8.02
C LYS A 74 14.89 0.46 -7.04
N ASP A 75 14.53 1.65 -7.52
CA ASP A 75 14.81 2.89 -6.78
C ASP A 75 13.71 3.25 -5.77
N TYR A 76 12.48 2.76 -5.98
CA TYR A 76 11.32 3.13 -5.18
C TYR A 76 10.68 1.93 -4.48
N SER A 77 10.19 2.18 -3.27
CA SER A 77 9.44 1.25 -2.44
C SER A 77 8.01 1.72 -2.28
N TRP A 78 7.08 0.77 -2.20
CA TRP A 78 5.67 1.10 -2.01
C TRP A 78 5.40 1.39 -0.53
N SER A 79 4.72 2.48 -0.20
CA SER A 79 4.35 2.78 1.19
C SER A 79 3.14 3.70 1.30
N THR A 80 2.14 3.25 2.06
CA THR A 80 1.02 4.10 2.51
C THR A 80 1.34 4.87 3.79
N TRP A 81 2.27 4.38 4.62
CA TRP A 81 2.69 5.08 5.83
C TRP A 81 3.38 6.40 5.53
N HIS A 82 4.29 6.45 4.53
CA HIS A 82 5.01 7.70 4.22
C HIS A 82 4.05 8.80 3.73
N SER A 83 3.08 8.44 2.89
CA SER A 83 2.04 9.38 2.45
C SER A 83 1.16 9.86 3.62
N TRP A 84 0.72 8.94 4.49
CA TRP A 84 0.00 9.30 5.72
C TRP A 84 0.82 10.24 6.61
N ASN A 85 2.08 9.92 6.86
CA ASN A 85 2.93 10.69 7.77
C ASN A 85 3.20 12.09 7.22
N VAL A 86 3.44 12.25 5.91
CA VAL A 86 3.59 13.58 5.27
C VAL A 86 2.31 14.39 5.44
N VAL A 87 1.14 13.83 5.11
CA VAL A 87 -0.13 14.55 5.21
C VAL A 87 -0.44 14.92 6.67
N ASN A 88 -0.20 14.01 7.61
CA ASN A 88 -0.44 14.24 9.03
C ASN A 88 0.51 15.29 9.63
N GLN A 89 1.78 15.32 9.22
CA GLN A 89 2.71 16.39 9.59
C GLN A 89 2.31 17.73 8.97
N ALA A 90 1.81 17.71 7.73
CA ALA A 90 1.35 18.90 7.04
C ALA A 90 0.01 19.43 7.60
N ALA A 91 -0.83 18.61 8.21
CA ALA A 91 -2.09 19.07 8.82
C ALA A 91 -1.86 20.07 9.99
N GLY A 92 -0.67 20.07 10.58
CA GLY A 92 -0.23 21.09 11.55
C GLY A 92 0.43 22.33 10.93
N LEU A 93 0.61 22.35 9.60
CA LEU A 93 1.24 23.42 8.82
C LEU A 93 0.23 23.94 7.78
N ASP A 94 0.44 25.13 7.23
CA ASP A 94 -0.47 25.67 6.22
C ASP A 94 -0.60 24.72 5.01
N VAL A 95 -1.83 24.28 4.74
CA VAL A 95 -2.21 23.24 3.75
C VAL A 95 -1.77 23.62 2.33
N GLY A 96 -1.47 24.89 2.08
CA GLY A 96 -0.91 25.38 0.81
C GLY A 96 0.37 24.66 0.35
N LEU A 97 1.17 24.10 1.26
CA LEU A 97 2.37 23.31 0.92
C LEU A 97 2.06 21.97 0.20
N LEU A 98 0.85 21.44 0.37
CA LEU A 98 0.36 20.26 -0.36
C LEU A 98 -0.18 20.63 -1.76
N GLY A 99 -0.10 21.90 -2.16
CA GLY A 99 -0.84 22.51 -3.27
C GLY A 99 -0.53 22.01 -4.68
N THR A 100 0.41 21.09 -4.89
CA THR A 100 0.59 20.41 -6.18
C THR A 100 0.89 18.93 -6.00
N GLY A 101 0.40 18.08 -6.92
CA GLY A 101 0.63 16.64 -6.84
C GLY A 101 2.12 16.29 -6.87
N ARG A 102 2.91 17.01 -7.67
CA ARG A 102 4.35 16.77 -7.79
C ARG A 102 5.11 17.07 -6.51
N SER A 103 4.88 18.24 -5.88
CA SER A 103 5.59 18.61 -4.64
C SER A 103 5.30 17.60 -3.53
N PHE A 104 4.06 17.15 -3.41
CA PHE A 104 3.66 16.12 -2.46
C PHE A 104 4.53 14.86 -2.55
N TRP A 105 4.66 14.27 -3.74
CA TRP A 105 5.43 13.03 -3.90
C TRP A 105 6.94 13.22 -3.71
N HIS A 106 7.48 14.44 -3.85
CA HIS A 106 8.89 14.70 -3.55
C HIS A 106 9.20 14.60 -2.06
N THR A 107 8.26 14.96 -1.19
CA THR A 107 8.45 14.90 0.27
C THR A 107 8.55 13.46 0.80
N THR A 108 7.93 12.49 0.11
CA THR A 108 7.97 11.08 0.52
C THR A 108 9.27 10.37 0.06
N GLY A 109 10.10 11.04 -0.74
CA GLY A 109 11.38 10.53 -1.23
C GLY A 109 11.21 9.27 -2.09
N ARG A 110 11.96 8.21 -1.75
CA ARG A 110 11.89 6.92 -2.44
C ARG A 110 10.71 6.04 -2.03
N PHE A 111 9.92 6.46 -1.06
CA PHE A 111 8.74 5.73 -0.61
C PHE A 111 7.50 6.46 -1.12
N ALA A 112 6.57 5.77 -1.77
CA ALA A 112 5.31 6.36 -2.19
C ALA A 112 4.23 5.29 -2.39
N THR A 113 2.96 5.67 -2.44
CA THR A 113 1.90 4.73 -2.83
C THR A 113 1.98 4.37 -4.31
N CYS A 114 1.14 3.43 -4.77
CA CYS A 114 1.01 3.09 -6.19
C CYS A 114 0.74 4.34 -7.05
N LEU A 115 0.02 5.30 -6.49
CA LEU A 115 -0.27 6.56 -7.15
C LEU A 115 0.97 7.43 -7.32
N GLY A 116 1.71 7.66 -6.23
CA GLY A 116 2.89 8.53 -6.29
C GLY A 116 4.01 8.00 -7.16
N VAL A 117 4.25 6.68 -7.14
CA VAL A 117 5.23 6.08 -8.05
C VAL A 117 4.73 6.14 -9.50
N SER A 118 3.46 5.84 -9.76
CA SER A 118 2.88 5.92 -11.10
C SER A 118 2.92 7.33 -11.69
N THR A 119 2.69 8.38 -10.88
CA THR A 119 2.84 9.78 -11.31
C THR A 119 4.25 10.07 -11.83
N ARG A 120 5.28 9.56 -11.15
CA ARG A 120 6.68 9.75 -11.54
C ARG A 120 7.00 8.96 -12.82
N ILE A 121 6.55 7.71 -12.90
CA ILE A 121 6.70 6.86 -14.09
C ILE A 121 6.05 7.51 -15.31
N VAL A 122 4.83 8.05 -15.19
CA VAL A 122 4.14 8.77 -16.28
C VAL A 122 4.99 9.93 -16.78
N THR A 123 5.50 10.75 -15.86
CA THR A 123 6.28 11.95 -16.21
C THR A 123 7.57 11.56 -16.93
N GLU A 124 8.28 10.55 -16.43
CA GLU A 124 9.54 10.08 -17.01
C GLU A 124 9.32 9.40 -18.37
N LEU A 125 8.29 8.57 -18.50
CA LEU A 125 7.99 7.86 -19.74
C LEU A 125 7.56 8.83 -20.84
N GLN A 126 6.70 9.80 -20.52
CA GLN A 126 6.33 10.90 -21.42
C GLN A 126 7.56 11.70 -21.87
N ALA A 127 8.44 12.08 -20.93
CA ALA A 127 9.65 12.83 -21.26
C ALA A 127 10.62 12.02 -22.14
N THR A 128 10.78 10.72 -21.85
CA THR A 128 11.69 9.82 -22.58
C THR A 128 11.22 9.61 -24.02
N ILE A 129 9.93 9.32 -24.22
CA ILE A 129 9.33 9.18 -25.56
C ILE A 129 9.31 10.53 -26.29
N GLY A 130 8.93 11.59 -25.57
CA GLY A 130 8.82 12.97 -26.08
C GLY A 130 10.15 13.56 -26.58
N SER A 131 11.28 13.13 -25.99
CA SER A 131 12.62 13.59 -26.36
C SER A 131 13.23 12.86 -27.56
N SER A 132 12.54 11.85 -28.11
CA SER A 132 13.00 11.15 -29.32
C SER A 132 13.13 12.10 -30.52
N MET A 133 14.18 11.92 -31.32
CA MET A 133 14.38 12.65 -32.59
C MET A 133 13.40 12.21 -33.68
N ASP A 134 12.92 10.97 -33.60
CA ASP A 134 11.88 10.44 -34.48
C ASP A 134 10.52 11.07 -34.14
N ARG A 135 9.99 11.89 -35.06
CA ARG A 135 8.69 12.57 -34.92
C ARG A 135 7.52 11.59 -34.84
N GLY A 136 7.56 10.50 -35.60
CA GLY A 136 6.51 9.47 -35.59
C GLY A 136 6.48 8.71 -34.26
N PHE A 137 7.63 8.53 -33.62
CA PHE A 137 7.72 7.95 -32.28
C PHE A 137 7.26 8.94 -31.18
N ARG A 138 7.59 10.23 -31.33
CA ARG A 138 7.31 11.26 -30.32
C ARG A 138 5.83 11.38 -29.95
N GLN A 139 4.93 11.18 -30.92
CA GLN A 139 3.49 11.32 -30.69
C GLN A 139 2.95 10.37 -29.61
N TYR A 140 3.59 9.20 -29.42
CA TYR A 140 3.19 8.21 -28.42
C TYR A 140 3.36 8.70 -26.97
N ALA A 141 4.10 9.79 -26.74
CA ALA A 141 4.19 10.41 -25.42
C ALA A 141 2.81 10.87 -24.91
N ASN A 142 1.94 11.34 -25.80
CA ASN A 142 0.59 11.80 -25.44
C ASN A 142 -0.38 10.66 -25.09
N HIS A 143 0.02 9.40 -25.35
CA HIS A 143 -0.76 8.21 -25.05
C HIS A 143 -0.34 7.54 -23.73
N VAL A 144 0.63 8.11 -23.02
CA VAL A 144 1.04 7.66 -21.69
C VAL A 144 0.17 8.35 -20.65
N HIS A 145 -0.66 7.58 -19.96
CA HIS A 145 -1.63 8.10 -19.00
C HIS A 145 -1.43 7.50 -17.62
N LEU A 146 -1.74 8.30 -16.61
CA LEU A 146 -1.96 7.81 -15.26
C LEU A 146 -3.40 7.28 -15.22
N MET A 147 -3.58 6.02 -14.85
CA MET A 147 -4.90 5.41 -14.80
C MET A 147 -5.20 4.91 -13.39
N THR A 148 -6.45 5.12 -12.93
CA THR A 148 -6.90 4.71 -11.60
C THR A 148 -8.21 3.94 -11.67
N CYS A 149 -8.43 3.04 -10.71
CA CYS A 149 -9.70 2.31 -10.58
C CYS A 149 -10.74 2.98 -9.68
N ALA A 150 -10.37 4.09 -9.04
CA ALA A 150 -11.24 4.87 -8.17
C ALA A 150 -11.22 6.33 -8.64
N ARG A 151 -12.41 6.94 -8.65
CA ARG A 151 -12.54 8.38 -8.89
C ARG A 151 -12.30 9.18 -7.61
N HIS A 152 -12.73 8.65 -6.45
CA HIS A 152 -12.59 9.26 -5.13
C HIS A 152 -12.15 8.20 -4.11
N ALA A 153 -11.33 8.60 -3.13
CA ALA A 153 -10.97 7.73 -2.00
C ALA A 153 -11.96 7.91 -0.85
N GLY A 154 -12.41 6.79 -0.28
CA GLY A 154 -13.26 6.70 0.89
C GLY A 154 -13.12 5.32 1.54
N ALA A 155 -13.71 5.14 2.73
CA ALA A 155 -13.57 3.91 3.52
C ALA A 155 -13.98 2.62 2.78
N GLU A 156 -14.81 2.75 1.74
CA GLU A 156 -15.28 1.64 0.92
C GLU A 156 -14.53 1.49 -0.42
N THR A 157 -13.76 2.50 -0.86
CA THR A 157 -13.13 2.50 -2.18
C THR A 157 -11.65 2.16 -2.11
N LYS A 158 -11.32 0.91 -2.46
CA LYS A 158 -9.94 0.54 -2.78
C LYS A 158 -9.53 1.27 -4.06
N TYR A 159 -8.60 2.21 -3.94
CA TYR A 159 -7.96 2.79 -5.11
C TYR A 159 -6.67 2.04 -5.43
N HIS A 160 -6.42 1.93 -6.72
CA HIS A 160 -5.16 1.45 -7.28
C HIS A 160 -4.84 2.29 -8.50
N ALA A 161 -3.55 2.47 -8.77
CA ALA A 161 -3.06 3.32 -9.83
C ALA A 161 -1.97 2.61 -10.62
N VAL A 162 -2.05 2.74 -11.93
CA VAL A 162 -1.09 2.18 -12.88
C VAL A 162 -0.73 3.25 -13.92
N VAL A 163 0.38 3.04 -14.62
CA VAL A 163 0.65 3.77 -15.86
C VAL A 163 0.20 2.93 -17.04
N GLY A 164 -0.59 3.50 -17.93
CA GLY A 164 -1.15 2.81 -19.07
C GLY A 164 -0.92 3.55 -20.38
N MET A 165 -0.73 2.80 -21.46
CA MET A 165 -0.77 3.27 -22.84
C MET A 165 -1.68 2.33 -23.63
N CYS A 166 -2.93 2.78 -23.86
CA CYS A 166 -3.97 2.00 -24.54
C CYS A 166 -3.93 2.27 -26.05
N LEU A 167 -3.58 1.27 -26.86
CA LEU A 167 -3.43 1.36 -28.32
C LEU A 167 -4.38 0.39 -29.03
N ASP A 168 -4.56 0.55 -30.34
CA ASP A 168 -5.51 -0.25 -31.14
C ASP A 168 -5.35 -1.77 -31.01
N THR A 169 -4.13 -2.25 -30.82
CA THR A 169 -3.78 -3.68 -30.86
C THR A 169 -3.28 -4.23 -29.52
N PHE A 170 -2.85 -3.37 -28.59
CA PHE A 170 -2.34 -3.76 -27.28
C PHE A 170 -2.40 -2.60 -26.28
N ALA A 171 -2.25 -2.92 -25.00
CA ALA A 171 -1.94 -1.96 -23.96
C ALA A 171 -0.56 -2.22 -23.38
N LEU A 172 0.19 -1.15 -23.09
CA LEU A 172 1.34 -1.21 -22.19
C LEU A 172 0.89 -0.78 -20.80
N VAL A 173 1.21 -1.58 -19.79
CA VAL A 173 0.84 -1.32 -18.40
C VAL A 173 2.07 -1.42 -17.51
N ILE A 174 2.29 -0.44 -16.65
CA ILE A 174 3.29 -0.49 -15.58
C ILE A 174 2.53 -0.39 -14.25
N ASP A 175 2.53 -1.48 -13.50
CA ASP A 175 2.00 -1.52 -12.14
C ASP A 175 3.14 -1.73 -11.15
N HIS A 176 3.75 -0.63 -10.71
CA HIS A 176 4.88 -0.68 -9.79
C HIS A 176 4.55 -1.38 -8.47
N ALA A 177 3.30 -1.41 -8.00
CA ALA A 177 2.99 -2.03 -6.71
C ALA A 177 3.00 -3.56 -6.79
N LEU A 178 2.59 -4.13 -7.92
CA LEU A 178 2.42 -5.57 -8.09
C LEU A 178 3.52 -6.22 -8.95
N HIS A 179 4.04 -5.52 -9.95
CA HIS A 179 4.95 -6.09 -10.94
C HIS A 179 6.16 -5.16 -11.19
N PRO A 180 7.40 -5.67 -11.21
CA PRO A 180 8.57 -4.79 -11.36
C PRO A 180 8.90 -4.44 -12.82
N VAL A 181 8.32 -5.14 -13.80
CA VAL A 181 8.52 -4.91 -15.25
C VAL A 181 7.24 -4.43 -15.92
N ALA A 182 7.39 -3.79 -17.09
CA ALA A 182 6.26 -3.41 -17.93
C ALA A 182 5.56 -4.66 -18.51
N MET A 183 4.25 -4.55 -18.70
CA MET A 183 3.39 -5.61 -19.23
C MET A 183 2.84 -5.18 -20.59
N GLU A 184 2.95 -6.04 -21.59
CA GLU A 184 2.27 -5.89 -22.87
C GLU A 184 1.03 -6.80 -22.89
N ILE A 185 -0.14 -6.22 -23.16
CA ILE A 185 -1.42 -6.92 -23.12
C ILE A 185 -2.11 -6.77 -24.48
N PRO A 186 -2.17 -7.82 -25.31
CA PRO A 186 -2.86 -7.76 -26.59
C PRO A 186 -4.34 -7.40 -26.43
N LEU A 187 -4.94 -6.75 -27.42
CA LEU A 187 -6.37 -6.50 -27.45
C LEU A 187 -7.15 -7.83 -27.47
N GLY A 188 -8.08 -7.99 -26.53
CA GLY A 188 -8.79 -9.24 -26.26
C GLY A 188 -7.99 -10.25 -25.43
N GLY A 189 -6.75 -9.92 -25.07
CA GLY A 189 -5.84 -10.75 -24.29
C GLY A 189 -5.85 -10.47 -22.79
N ALA A 190 -4.97 -11.17 -22.09
CA ALA A 190 -4.75 -11.00 -20.67
C ALA A 190 -3.28 -11.19 -20.30
N PHE A 191 -2.85 -10.53 -19.23
CA PHE A 191 -1.56 -10.75 -18.59
C PHE A 191 -1.77 -11.19 -17.14
N TYR A 192 -1.08 -12.22 -16.71
CA TYR A 192 -1.13 -12.75 -15.35
C TYR A 192 0.15 -12.33 -14.63
N THR A 193 0.01 -11.63 -13.51
CA THR A 193 1.17 -11.32 -12.67
C THR A 193 1.73 -12.61 -12.10
N ALA A 194 3.03 -12.62 -11.77
CA ALA A 194 3.54 -13.66 -10.89
C ALA A 194 2.75 -13.68 -9.57
N ALA A 195 2.56 -14.87 -9.01
CA ALA A 195 1.84 -15.02 -7.75
C ALA A 195 2.64 -14.38 -6.61
N TYR A 196 1.94 -13.72 -5.70
CA TYR A 196 2.55 -12.97 -4.61
C TYR A 196 1.92 -13.34 -3.27
N ILE A 197 2.74 -13.31 -2.23
CA ILE A 197 2.33 -13.62 -0.87
C ILE A 197 2.01 -12.31 -0.17
N PRO A 198 0.73 -11.99 0.12
CA PRO A 198 0.41 -10.81 0.93
C PRO A 198 0.84 -11.01 2.38
N LEU A 199 0.88 -9.92 3.15
CA LEU A 199 1.16 -9.97 4.59
C LEU A 199 0.03 -10.65 5.37
N SER A 200 -1.20 -10.56 4.84
CA SER A 200 -2.38 -11.22 5.38
C SER A 200 -3.23 -11.82 4.26
N GLY A 201 -3.70 -13.05 4.46
CA GLY A 201 -4.58 -13.73 3.54
C GLY A 201 -3.87 -14.71 2.60
N PRO A 202 -4.64 -15.38 1.73
CA PRO A 202 -4.10 -16.34 0.77
C PRO A 202 -3.22 -15.67 -0.29
N GLU A 203 -2.37 -16.49 -0.92
CA GLU A 203 -1.61 -16.11 -2.10
C GLU A 203 -2.50 -15.46 -3.17
N GLY A 204 -2.02 -14.33 -3.68
CA GLY A 204 -2.70 -13.52 -4.68
C GLY A 204 -2.05 -13.67 -6.05
N MET A 205 -2.85 -13.52 -7.08
CA MET A 205 -2.39 -13.41 -8.46
C MET A 205 -3.38 -12.49 -9.16
N GLU A 206 -2.91 -11.38 -9.73
CA GLU A 206 -3.77 -10.47 -10.46
C GLU A 206 -3.69 -10.77 -11.96
N ARG A 207 -4.82 -10.58 -12.64
CA ARG A 207 -4.93 -10.67 -14.09
C ARG A 207 -5.40 -9.35 -14.65
N PHE A 208 -4.59 -8.79 -15.54
CA PHE A 208 -4.95 -7.63 -16.34
C PHE A 208 -5.60 -8.09 -17.63
N ARG A 209 -6.68 -7.42 -18.05
CA ARG A 209 -7.36 -7.67 -19.33
C ARG A 209 -7.51 -6.38 -20.10
N TYR A 210 -7.30 -6.45 -21.40
CA TYR A 210 -7.46 -5.31 -22.30
C TYR A 210 -8.43 -5.66 -23.41
N PHE A 211 -9.53 -4.91 -23.55
CA PHE A 211 -10.58 -5.21 -24.51
C PHE A 211 -11.35 -3.96 -24.95
N ARG A 212 -12.17 -4.08 -26.00
CA ARG A 212 -13.09 -3.03 -26.42
C ARG A 212 -14.49 -3.31 -25.89
N GLN A 213 -15.14 -2.28 -25.33
CA GLN A 213 -16.53 -2.33 -24.88
C GLN A 213 -17.23 -1.02 -25.27
N ALA A 214 -18.35 -1.14 -26.00
CA ALA A 214 -19.10 0.01 -26.51
C ALA A 214 -18.23 1.00 -27.33
N GLY A 215 -17.31 0.47 -28.14
CA GLY A 215 -16.39 1.26 -28.97
C GLY A 215 -15.15 1.78 -28.25
N GLU A 216 -15.15 1.82 -26.92
CA GLU A 216 -14.05 2.32 -26.08
C GLU A 216 -13.10 1.21 -25.64
N PHE A 217 -11.81 1.53 -25.51
CA PHE A 217 -10.83 0.62 -24.91
C PHE A 217 -10.97 0.60 -23.39
N LYS A 218 -10.91 -0.59 -22.81
CA LYS A 218 -11.02 -0.83 -21.36
C LYS A 218 -9.82 -1.66 -20.90
N LEU A 219 -9.19 -1.19 -19.83
CA LEU A 219 -8.22 -1.94 -19.06
C LEU A 219 -8.87 -2.33 -17.73
N THR A 220 -8.83 -3.62 -17.39
CA THR A 220 -9.35 -4.12 -16.12
C THR A 220 -8.32 -4.96 -15.40
N MET A 221 -8.50 -5.09 -14.08
CA MET A 221 -7.76 -6.02 -13.22
C MET A 221 -8.73 -6.82 -12.37
N ASP A 222 -8.50 -8.13 -12.26
CA ASP A 222 -9.21 -9.01 -11.35
C ASP A 222 -8.28 -10.05 -10.73
N ASN A 223 -8.71 -10.61 -9.60
CA ASN A 223 -7.97 -11.68 -8.93
C ASN A 223 -8.16 -12.98 -9.72
N ALA A 224 -7.05 -13.56 -10.16
CA ALA A 224 -6.99 -14.81 -10.91
C ALA A 224 -6.56 -16.02 -10.06
N SER A 225 -6.45 -15.86 -8.73
CA SER A 225 -6.10 -16.95 -7.82
C SER A 225 -7.16 -18.07 -7.91
N PRO A 226 -6.77 -19.31 -8.30
CA PRO A 226 -7.72 -20.41 -8.51
C PRO A 226 -8.36 -20.88 -7.20
N LEU A 227 -7.73 -20.56 -6.06
CA LEU A 227 -8.20 -20.94 -4.73
C LEU A 227 -9.22 -19.96 -4.15
N GLN A 228 -9.41 -18.80 -4.78
CA GLN A 228 -10.35 -17.80 -4.30
C GLN A 228 -11.56 -17.79 -5.23
N THR A 229 -12.74 -18.03 -4.66
CA THR A 229 -14.00 -17.71 -5.32
C THR A 229 -13.92 -16.24 -5.76
N PRO A 230 -14.27 -15.89 -7.01
CA PRO A 230 -14.25 -14.51 -7.50
C PRO A 230 -15.29 -13.68 -6.74
N THR A 231 -14.90 -13.24 -5.55
CA THR A 231 -15.72 -12.45 -4.62
C THR A 231 -15.54 -10.96 -4.88
N ARG A 232 -14.51 -10.56 -5.64
CA ARG A 232 -14.23 -9.16 -5.97
C ARG A 232 -14.61 -8.88 -7.40
N ALA A 233 -15.43 -7.85 -7.59
CA ALA A 233 -15.70 -7.29 -8.91
C ALA A 233 -14.39 -6.85 -9.58
N SER A 234 -14.29 -7.01 -10.90
CA SER A 234 -13.17 -6.48 -11.68
C SER A 234 -13.03 -4.98 -11.46
N LEU A 235 -11.80 -4.52 -11.28
CA LEU A 235 -11.45 -3.11 -11.23
C LEU A 235 -11.32 -2.59 -12.65
N TYR A 236 -11.93 -1.44 -12.92
CA TYR A 236 -11.88 -0.77 -14.23
C TYR A 236 -11.02 0.47 -14.13
N PHE A 237 -9.99 0.58 -14.96
CA PHE A 237 -9.10 1.73 -14.95
C PHE A 237 -9.57 2.81 -15.91
N SER A 238 -9.55 4.05 -15.45
CA SER A 238 -9.78 5.25 -16.25
C SER A 238 -8.62 6.22 -16.09
N GLU A 239 -8.32 6.98 -17.14
CA GLU A 239 -7.37 8.09 -17.07
C GLU A 239 -7.76 9.07 -15.95
N MET A 240 -6.76 9.58 -15.24
CA MET A 240 -6.95 10.62 -14.24
C MET A 240 -5.80 11.61 -14.28
N ASP A 241 -6.13 12.90 -14.14
CA ASP A 241 -5.15 13.98 -14.04
C ASP A 241 -4.29 13.83 -12.78
N VAL A 242 -2.99 14.11 -12.89
CA VAL A 242 -2.02 13.93 -11.80
C VAL A 242 -2.36 14.77 -10.57
N ASP A 243 -2.74 16.03 -10.73
CA ASP A 243 -3.06 16.89 -9.59
C ASP A 243 -4.41 16.49 -8.98
N ALA A 244 -5.37 16.11 -9.82
CA ALA A 244 -6.65 15.54 -9.38
C ALA A 244 -6.45 14.26 -8.56
N THR A 245 -5.58 13.33 -8.97
CA THR A 245 -5.35 12.10 -8.21
C THR A 245 -4.81 12.37 -6.81
N THR A 246 -3.91 13.36 -6.66
CA THR A 246 -3.34 13.65 -5.34
C THR A 246 -4.38 14.24 -4.41
N THR A 247 -5.15 15.21 -4.90
CA THR A 247 -6.16 15.93 -4.11
C THR A 247 -7.43 15.10 -3.85
N GLN A 248 -7.84 14.24 -4.79
CA GLN A 248 -9.08 13.45 -4.69
C GLN A 248 -8.88 12.01 -4.17
N LEU A 249 -7.65 11.47 -4.25
CA LEU A 249 -7.35 10.10 -3.81
C LEU A 249 -6.28 10.07 -2.71
N ALA A 250 -5.06 10.55 -2.98
CA ALA A 250 -3.92 10.35 -2.08
C ALA A 250 -4.13 10.99 -0.71
N ILE A 251 -4.50 12.28 -0.67
CA ILE A 251 -4.70 13.03 0.56
C ILE A 251 -5.92 12.49 1.35
N PRO A 252 -7.10 12.28 0.74
CA PRO A 252 -8.22 11.70 1.46
C PRO A 252 -7.94 10.28 2.01
N ALA A 253 -7.29 9.42 1.24
CA ALA A 253 -6.89 8.09 1.71
C ALA A 253 -5.84 8.12 2.82
N ALA A 254 -4.96 9.12 2.80
CA ALA A 254 -4.05 9.38 3.90
C ALA A 254 -4.84 9.77 5.16
N LEU A 255 -5.76 10.73 5.06
CA LEU A 255 -6.55 11.26 6.18
C LEU A 255 -7.67 10.32 6.67
N GLU A 256 -7.90 9.18 6.02
CA GLU A 256 -8.92 8.23 6.43
C GLU A 256 -8.71 7.79 7.88
N LEU A 257 -9.81 7.79 8.64
CA LEU A 257 -9.89 7.25 9.99
C LEU A 257 -11.04 6.23 10.05
N GLN A 258 -10.86 5.18 10.85
CA GLN A 258 -11.82 4.12 11.08
C GLN A 258 -12.06 3.96 12.58
N PRO A 259 -13.29 3.63 13.01
CA PRO A 259 -13.56 3.35 14.41
C PRO A 259 -12.83 2.09 14.87
N VAL A 260 -12.26 2.11 16.08
CA VAL A 260 -11.70 0.92 16.71
C VAL A 260 -12.84 -0.07 17.02
N LYS A 261 -12.62 -1.36 16.77
CA LYS A 261 -13.64 -2.40 17.00
C LYS A 261 -14.08 -2.40 18.47
N GLY A 262 -15.37 -2.19 18.69
CA GLY A 262 -15.96 -2.10 20.04
C GLY A 262 -15.82 -0.73 20.72
N GLN A 263 -15.16 0.24 20.08
CA GLN A 263 -14.93 1.58 20.62
C GLN A 263 -15.15 2.64 19.53
N SER A 264 -16.42 2.90 19.18
CA SER A 264 -16.81 3.80 18.08
C SER A 264 -16.35 5.26 18.26
N HIS A 265 -16.06 5.67 19.50
CA HIS A 265 -15.56 7.02 19.83
C HIS A 265 -14.05 7.18 19.58
N ILE A 266 -13.31 6.08 19.40
CA ILE A 266 -11.89 6.12 19.06
C ILE A 266 -11.73 5.96 17.56
N LEU A 267 -11.16 6.98 16.92
CA LEU A 267 -10.92 6.99 15.48
C LEU A 267 -9.42 6.84 15.22
N MET A 268 -9.06 5.79 14.51
CA MET A 268 -7.66 5.45 14.21
C MET A 268 -7.44 5.44 12.70
N PRO A 269 -6.24 5.83 12.21
CA PRO A 269 -5.85 5.54 10.85
C PRO A 269 -6.03 4.04 10.56
N PRO A 270 -6.46 3.64 9.35
CA PRO A 270 -6.41 2.25 8.97
C PRO A 270 -4.95 1.77 8.92
N ARG A 271 -4.78 0.45 8.78
CA ARG A 271 -3.46 -0.17 8.63
C ARG A 271 -2.62 0.56 7.59
N LYS A 272 -1.39 0.87 7.95
CA LYS A 272 -0.40 1.47 7.03
C LYS A 272 0.70 0.48 6.75
N HIS A 273 1.25 0.56 5.55
CA HIS A 273 2.13 -0.46 5.02
C HIS A 273 3.39 0.14 4.38
N VAL A 274 4.44 -0.68 4.34
CA VAL A 274 5.66 -0.49 3.56
C VAL A 274 5.99 -1.83 2.90
N SER A 275 6.26 -1.81 1.59
CA SER A 275 6.77 -2.96 0.85
C SER A 275 8.07 -2.55 0.16
N VAL A 276 9.16 -3.23 0.47
CA VAL A 276 10.49 -2.96 -0.08
C VAL A 276 10.91 -4.09 -0.99
N ARG A 277 11.50 -3.72 -2.13
CA ARG A 277 12.17 -4.66 -3.02
C ARG A 277 13.66 -4.66 -2.76
N SER A 278 14.28 -5.83 -2.90
CA SER A 278 15.72 -5.99 -2.83
C SER A 278 16.20 -6.93 -3.91
N LEU A 279 17.49 -6.84 -4.23
CA LEU A 279 18.16 -7.78 -5.13
C LEU A 279 18.63 -8.98 -4.33
N LEU A 280 18.27 -10.16 -4.81
CA LEU A 280 18.71 -11.46 -4.32
C LEU A 280 19.77 -12.03 -5.26
N ASP A 281 20.81 -12.64 -4.69
CA ASP A 281 21.94 -13.17 -5.45
C ASP A 281 21.59 -14.47 -6.19
N GLU A 282 20.63 -15.24 -5.68
CA GLU A 282 20.13 -16.48 -6.28
C GLU A 282 18.68 -16.32 -6.76
N LYS A 283 18.28 -17.12 -7.74
CA LYS A 283 16.89 -17.18 -8.21
C LYS A 283 15.98 -17.66 -7.07
N PRO A 284 14.96 -16.87 -6.68
CA PRO A 284 13.99 -17.30 -5.68
C PRO A 284 13.11 -18.45 -6.20
N ALA A 285 12.76 -19.36 -5.31
CA ALA A 285 11.92 -20.52 -5.60
C ALA A 285 10.46 -20.31 -5.19
N LEU A 286 10.19 -19.54 -4.14
CA LEU A 286 8.86 -19.42 -3.52
C LEU A 286 8.26 -18.02 -3.59
N ILE A 287 9.06 -16.98 -3.84
CA ILE A 287 8.57 -15.61 -4.06
C ILE A 287 8.74 -15.18 -5.51
N ALA A 288 7.80 -14.38 -6.01
CA ALA A 288 7.92 -13.74 -7.32
C ALA A 288 9.15 -12.83 -7.41
N ALA A 289 9.88 -12.95 -8.52
CA ALA A 289 11.07 -12.17 -8.78
C ALA A 289 11.33 -12.01 -10.28
N GLU A 290 11.96 -10.91 -10.66
CA GLU A 290 12.41 -10.66 -12.03
C GLU A 290 13.94 -10.58 -12.12
N PRO A 291 14.57 -11.10 -13.19
CA PRO A 291 16.01 -11.00 -13.36
C PRO A 291 16.41 -9.55 -13.71
N VAL A 292 17.34 -8.98 -12.95
CA VAL A 292 17.83 -7.61 -13.13
C VAL A 292 19.33 -7.55 -12.83
N ASP A 293 20.12 -7.10 -13.81
CA ASP A 293 21.57 -6.87 -13.67
C ASP A 293 22.34 -8.09 -13.09
N GLY A 294 21.97 -9.30 -13.50
CA GLY A 294 22.58 -10.55 -13.03
C GLY A 294 22.11 -11.03 -11.65
N LYS A 295 21.14 -10.33 -11.04
CA LYS A 295 20.48 -10.67 -9.77
C LYS A 295 18.98 -10.84 -9.97
N TRP A 296 18.25 -11.04 -8.88
CA TRP A 296 16.80 -11.20 -8.88
C TRP A 296 16.12 -10.15 -8.00
N LEU A 297 15.32 -9.28 -8.61
CA LEU A 297 14.56 -8.26 -7.92
C LEU A 297 13.25 -8.85 -7.41
N ALA A 298 13.07 -8.88 -6.09
CA ALA A 298 11.88 -9.44 -5.43
C ALA A 298 11.38 -8.50 -4.33
N THR A 299 10.11 -8.60 -3.96
CA THR A 299 9.58 -7.97 -2.74
C THR A 299 10.00 -8.80 -1.53
N THR A 300 10.99 -8.32 -0.80
CA THR A 300 11.71 -9.05 0.27
C THR A 300 11.38 -8.56 1.67
N LEU A 301 10.67 -7.44 1.80
CA LEU A 301 10.21 -6.93 3.09
C LEU A 301 8.81 -6.36 2.95
N ARG A 302 7.90 -6.78 3.83
CA ARG A 302 6.63 -6.09 4.07
C ARG A 302 6.53 -5.72 5.54
N VAL A 303 6.17 -4.48 5.81
CA VAL A 303 5.91 -3.97 7.15
C VAL A 303 4.48 -3.47 7.18
N GLN A 304 3.73 -3.82 8.22
CA GLN A 304 2.41 -3.31 8.50
C GLN A 304 2.39 -2.73 9.92
N LEU A 305 1.79 -1.56 10.05
CA LEU A 305 1.37 -1.00 11.33
C LEU A 305 -0.14 -1.05 11.39
N ASP A 306 -0.67 -1.69 12.42
CA ASP A 306 -2.07 -1.59 12.81
C ASP A 306 -2.17 -0.57 13.96
N PHE A 307 -2.89 0.53 13.72
CA PHE A 307 -3.09 1.59 14.71
C PHE A 307 -4.21 1.23 15.68
N ALA A 308 -5.25 0.53 15.23
CA ALA A 308 -6.40 0.18 16.05
C ALA A 308 -6.10 -0.99 16.99
N SER A 309 -5.30 -1.95 16.53
CA SER A 309 -4.68 -2.98 17.36
C SER A 309 -3.17 -2.73 17.34
N PRO A 310 -2.62 -1.92 18.26
CA PRO A 310 -1.24 -1.42 18.22
C PRO A 310 -0.20 -2.50 17.96
N MET A 311 0.09 -2.78 16.69
CA MET A 311 0.87 -3.95 16.32
C MET A 311 1.76 -3.62 15.13
N LEU A 312 3.04 -3.90 15.30
CA LEU A 312 4.02 -3.92 14.23
C LEU A 312 4.14 -5.34 13.70
N THR A 313 3.91 -5.53 12.40
CA THR A 313 4.10 -6.82 11.71
C THR A 313 5.14 -6.68 10.61
N VAL A 314 6.12 -7.58 10.59
CA VAL A 314 7.19 -7.65 9.58
C VAL A 314 7.14 -9.02 8.91
N GLN A 315 7.17 -9.06 7.58
CA GLN A 315 7.25 -10.28 6.80
C GLN A 315 8.49 -10.26 5.92
N ILE A 316 9.26 -11.35 5.93
CA ILE A 316 10.47 -11.56 5.12
C ILE A 316 10.50 -12.97 4.50
N PRO A 317 11.26 -13.21 3.42
CA PRO A 317 11.39 -14.53 2.82
C PRO A 317 12.13 -15.53 3.72
N MET A 318 11.58 -16.74 3.85
CA MET A 318 12.17 -17.84 4.60
C MET A 318 13.18 -18.64 3.75
N ALA A 319 12.70 -19.50 2.83
CA ALA A 319 13.57 -20.32 2.00
C ALA A 319 14.46 -19.51 1.03
N ASP A 320 13.93 -18.37 0.55
CA ASP A 320 14.60 -17.56 -0.48
C ASP A 320 15.58 -16.51 0.08
N TRP A 321 15.65 -16.34 1.41
CA TRP A 321 16.60 -15.42 2.03
C TRP A 321 17.17 -15.91 3.36
N ILE A 322 16.34 -16.15 4.40
CA ILE A 322 16.81 -16.61 5.72
C ILE A 322 17.66 -17.88 5.63
N MET A 323 17.22 -18.85 4.83
CA MET A 323 17.91 -20.14 4.66
C MET A 323 19.08 -20.09 3.68
N LYS A 324 19.30 -18.95 3.01
CA LYS A 324 20.37 -18.73 2.03
C LYS A 324 21.62 -18.16 2.70
N PRO A 325 22.80 -18.22 2.05
CA PRO A 325 24.01 -17.60 2.57
C PRO A 325 23.82 -16.13 2.96
N GLN A 326 23.02 -15.38 2.21
CA GLN A 326 22.71 -13.97 2.45
C GLN A 326 22.02 -13.72 3.81
N GLY A 327 21.10 -14.60 4.22
CA GLY A 327 20.36 -14.50 5.49
C GLY A 327 20.92 -15.34 6.64
N LYS A 328 22.02 -16.07 6.43
CA LYS A 328 22.55 -17.06 7.39
C LYS A 328 22.79 -16.49 8.79
N GLY A 329 23.26 -15.24 8.89
CA GLY A 329 23.49 -14.57 10.17
C GLY A 329 22.21 -14.29 10.96
N TRP A 330 21.06 -14.23 10.29
CA TRP A 330 19.75 -13.97 10.90
C TRP A 330 19.04 -15.22 11.35
N LEU A 331 19.27 -16.37 10.71
CA LEU A 331 18.68 -17.65 11.15
C LEU A 331 19.00 -17.94 12.62
N GLY A 332 20.28 -17.87 13.01
CA GLY A 332 20.70 -18.08 14.40
C GLY A 332 20.12 -17.03 15.36
N LYS A 333 20.04 -15.76 14.91
CA LYS A 333 19.42 -14.69 15.71
C LYS A 333 17.93 -14.94 15.96
N LEU A 334 17.19 -15.40 14.96
CA LEU A 334 15.78 -15.73 15.10
C LEU A 334 15.55 -16.95 15.99
N CYS A 335 16.38 -17.99 15.86
CA CYS A 335 16.21 -19.22 16.64
C CYS A 335 16.65 -19.11 18.10
N HIS A 336 17.67 -18.29 18.39
CA HIS A 336 18.33 -18.31 19.71
C HIS A 336 18.34 -16.94 20.42
N HIS A 337 18.10 -15.85 19.69
CA HIS A 337 18.25 -14.49 20.21
C HIS A 337 17.03 -13.60 19.93
N ALA A 338 15.91 -14.18 19.47
CA ALA A 338 14.66 -13.45 19.33
C ALA A 338 14.21 -12.97 20.72
N PRO A 339 13.90 -11.68 20.90
CA PRO A 339 13.36 -11.18 22.16
C PRO A 339 12.05 -11.89 22.51
N PRO A 340 11.75 -12.10 23.80
CA PRO A 340 10.60 -12.91 24.23
C PRO A 340 9.25 -12.29 23.87
N GLY A 341 9.16 -10.98 23.66
CA GLY A 341 7.94 -10.31 23.20
C GLY A 341 7.68 -10.42 21.69
N LEU A 342 8.58 -11.07 20.94
CA LEU A 342 8.45 -11.22 19.49
C LEU A 342 7.70 -12.51 19.12
N MET A 343 6.49 -12.36 18.59
CA MET A 343 5.73 -13.49 18.04
C MET A 343 6.25 -13.86 16.66
N LEU A 344 6.51 -15.15 16.44
CA LEU A 344 7.08 -15.68 15.20
C LEU A 344 6.15 -16.72 14.59
N THR A 345 5.75 -16.51 13.32
CA THR A 345 5.06 -17.52 12.50
C THR A 345 5.88 -17.79 11.25
N THR A 346 6.09 -19.06 10.92
CA THR A 346 6.89 -19.46 9.77
C THR A 346 6.09 -20.33 8.80
N THR A 347 6.31 -20.10 7.52
CA THR A 347 5.93 -20.98 6.40
C THR A 347 7.18 -21.30 5.60
N ASP A 348 7.09 -22.18 4.60
CA ASP A 348 8.23 -22.45 3.72
C ASP A 348 8.68 -21.18 2.97
N ALA A 349 7.74 -20.32 2.60
CA ALA A 349 8.01 -19.12 1.81
C ALA A 349 8.37 -17.90 2.65
N THR A 350 7.77 -17.71 3.82
CA THR A 350 7.90 -16.48 4.60
C THR A 350 8.00 -16.69 6.11
N VAL A 351 8.68 -15.76 6.76
CA VAL A 351 8.68 -15.56 8.21
C VAL A 351 7.87 -14.30 8.50
N LEU A 352 6.90 -14.41 9.41
CA LEU A 352 6.10 -13.31 9.95
C LEU A 352 6.52 -13.05 11.40
N LEU A 353 6.91 -11.82 11.70
CA LEU A 353 7.34 -11.38 13.02
C LEU A 353 6.40 -10.28 13.50
N GLN A 354 5.89 -10.40 14.73
CA GLN A 354 4.90 -9.47 15.26
C GLN A 354 5.27 -9.00 16.66
N VAL A 355 5.07 -7.71 16.90
CA VAL A 355 5.27 -7.06 18.19
C VAL A 355 4.01 -6.27 18.50
N GLU A 356 3.36 -6.64 19.60
CA GLU A 356 2.31 -5.83 20.21
C GLU A 356 2.96 -4.63 20.88
N LEU A 357 2.41 -3.44 20.65
CA LEU A 357 2.91 -2.17 21.15
C LEU A 357 2.00 -1.71 22.28
N ASP A 358 2.53 -1.37 23.45
CA ASP A 358 1.73 -0.80 24.55
C ASP A 358 1.32 0.67 24.32
N ALA A 359 0.91 1.01 23.09
CA ALA A 359 0.52 2.37 22.73
C ALA A 359 -0.77 2.81 23.43
N GLU A 360 -1.60 1.90 23.91
CA GLU A 360 -2.79 2.23 24.69
C GLU A 360 -2.46 2.72 26.09
N ASN A 361 -1.43 2.18 26.74
CA ASN A 361 -1.10 2.50 28.14
C ASN A 361 0.19 3.31 28.33
N SER A 362 1.04 3.44 27.31
CA SER A 362 2.34 4.10 27.40
C SER A 362 2.51 5.20 26.35
N ALA A 363 3.23 6.27 26.69
CA ALA A 363 3.61 7.33 25.75
C ALA A 363 4.69 6.91 24.74
N HIS A 364 5.48 5.89 25.09
CA HIS A 364 6.67 5.48 24.34
C HIS A 364 6.83 3.95 24.33
N CYS A 365 7.57 3.43 23.35
CA CYS A 365 7.88 2.01 23.18
C CYS A 365 8.92 1.45 24.16
N CYS A 366 8.97 1.93 25.40
CA CYS A 366 10.00 1.55 26.37
C CYS A 366 9.97 0.05 26.71
N LYS A 367 8.78 -0.57 26.75
CA LYS A 367 8.62 -1.98 27.12
C LYS A 367 9.07 -2.91 25.98
N GLU A 368 8.78 -2.52 24.74
CA GLU A 368 9.00 -3.29 23.52
C GLU A 368 10.26 -2.86 22.77
N LEU A 369 11.09 -1.99 23.36
CA LEU A 369 12.21 -1.36 22.67
C LEU A 369 13.17 -2.40 22.09
N LYS A 370 13.42 -3.50 22.81
CA LYS A 370 14.31 -4.57 22.36
C LYS A 370 13.76 -5.28 21.13
N GLU A 371 12.48 -5.58 21.12
CA GLU A 371 11.75 -6.18 19.99
C GLU A 371 11.79 -5.26 18.77
N VAL A 372 11.50 -3.97 18.97
CA VAL A 372 11.51 -2.96 17.90
C VAL A 372 12.92 -2.75 17.36
N GLU A 373 13.96 -2.72 18.21
CA GLU A 373 15.35 -2.61 17.78
C GLU A 373 15.82 -3.85 17.01
N PHE A 374 15.40 -5.04 17.45
CA PHE A 374 15.67 -6.28 16.73
C PHE A 374 15.05 -6.25 15.32
N LEU A 375 13.77 -5.89 15.22
CA LEU A 375 13.08 -5.74 13.93
C LEU A 375 13.68 -4.60 13.10
N SER A 376 14.13 -3.53 13.73
CA SER A 376 14.79 -2.43 13.04
C SER A 376 16.10 -2.85 12.40
N ALA A 377 16.90 -3.66 13.08
CA ALA A 377 18.13 -4.19 12.52
C ALA A 377 17.83 -5.13 11.34
N LEU A 378 16.81 -5.99 11.47
CA LEU A 378 16.39 -6.92 10.42
C LEU A 378 15.88 -6.19 9.18
N CYS A 379 14.98 -5.22 9.36
CA CYS A 379 14.47 -4.35 8.30
C CYS A 379 15.60 -3.57 7.59
N GLY A 380 16.68 -3.26 8.31
CA GLY A 380 17.87 -2.59 7.77
C GLY A 380 18.56 -3.38 6.66
N GLU A 381 18.56 -4.71 6.73
CA GLU A 381 19.13 -5.59 5.69
C GLU A 381 18.42 -5.45 4.33
N PHE A 382 17.13 -5.12 4.37
CA PHE A 382 16.31 -4.90 3.18
C PHE A 382 16.25 -3.42 2.78
N GLY A 383 17.04 -2.58 3.45
CA GLY A 383 17.15 -1.16 3.16
C GLY A 383 16.16 -0.26 3.91
N LEU A 384 15.25 -0.77 4.75
CA LEU A 384 14.43 0.08 5.61
C LEU A 384 15.24 0.54 6.83
N ARG A 385 15.72 1.78 6.81
CA ARG A 385 16.59 2.36 7.84
C ARG A 385 15.93 2.34 9.22
N ARG A 386 16.76 2.23 10.27
CA ARG A 386 16.31 2.28 11.68
C ARG A 386 15.41 3.46 11.99
N GLN A 387 15.78 4.68 11.60
CA GLN A 387 14.93 5.84 11.87
C GLN A 387 13.56 5.73 11.20
N GLY A 388 13.45 5.07 10.05
CA GLY A 388 12.19 4.85 9.36
C GLY A 388 11.25 3.94 10.16
N LEU A 389 11.75 2.79 10.64
CA LEU A 389 10.94 1.88 11.46
C LEU A 389 10.60 2.48 12.84
N MET A 390 11.55 3.17 13.47
CA MET A 390 11.28 3.84 14.75
C MET A 390 10.22 4.94 14.59
N SER A 391 10.31 5.77 13.54
CA SER A 391 9.29 6.79 13.25
C SER A 391 7.92 6.18 12.98
N MET A 392 7.89 5.01 12.34
CA MET A 392 6.68 4.20 12.16
C MET A 392 6.07 3.81 13.51
N VAL A 393 6.84 3.19 14.40
CA VAL A 393 6.37 2.82 15.75
C VAL A 393 5.92 4.05 16.53
N ASP A 394 6.74 5.10 16.61
CA ASP A 394 6.42 6.35 17.32
C ASP A 394 5.11 6.97 16.81
N SER A 395 4.80 6.79 15.53
CA SER A 395 3.56 7.31 14.97
C SER A 395 2.32 6.66 15.56
N VAL A 396 2.36 5.36 15.89
CA VAL A 396 1.27 4.67 16.60
C VAL A 396 1.11 5.27 18.00
N TYR A 397 2.21 5.44 18.73
CA TYR A 397 2.17 6.04 20.06
C TYR A 397 1.65 7.49 20.03
N ARG A 398 2.04 8.30 19.05
CA ARG A 398 1.51 9.66 18.91
C ARG A 398 0.02 9.69 18.64
N THR A 399 -0.48 8.79 17.80
CA THR A 399 -1.90 8.71 17.45
C THR A 399 -2.77 8.28 18.65
N TRP A 400 -2.26 7.42 19.54
CA TRP A 400 -2.98 7.04 20.75
C TRP A 400 -3.01 8.12 21.83
N THR A 401 -2.05 9.06 21.84
CA THR A 401 -1.92 10.09 22.89
C THR A 401 -3.23 10.78 23.29
N PRO A 402 -4.11 11.24 22.38
CA PRO A 402 -5.36 11.89 22.75
C PRO A 402 -6.35 10.96 23.48
N TYR A 403 -6.24 9.64 23.26
CA TYR A 403 -7.16 8.62 23.78
C TYR A 403 -6.67 7.96 25.06
N ARG A 404 -5.39 8.14 25.44
CA ARG A 404 -4.82 7.61 26.69
C ARG A 404 -5.38 8.24 27.96
N LEU A 405 -6.38 9.12 27.84
CA LEU A 405 -7.07 9.86 28.89
C LEU A 405 -6.59 9.53 30.31
N LYS A 406 -5.85 10.48 30.89
CA LYS A 406 -5.83 10.86 32.31
C LYS A 406 -6.40 9.78 33.25
N ARG A 407 -5.76 8.61 33.30
CA ARG A 407 -6.15 7.49 34.19
C ARG A 407 -5.88 7.79 35.68
N ALA A 408 -5.62 9.05 36.01
CA ALA A 408 -5.27 9.53 37.33
C ALA A 408 -6.01 10.87 37.58
N ASP A 409 -6.86 10.87 38.61
CA ASP A 409 -7.10 11.97 39.55
C ASP A 409 -8.27 12.96 39.37
N SER A 410 -9.40 12.63 38.72
CA SER A 410 -10.57 13.55 38.75
C SER A 410 -11.96 12.95 38.96
N ILE A 411 -12.08 11.73 39.52
CA ILE A 411 -13.38 11.18 39.97
C ILE A 411 -13.31 10.70 41.43
N ILE A 412 -12.32 11.16 42.20
CA ILE A 412 -12.28 10.96 43.65
C ILE A 412 -12.02 12.34 44.26
N ASP A 413 -12.77 12.67 45.31
CA ASP A 413 -12.77 13.92 46.10
C ASP A 413 -13.58 15.11 45.54
N GLY A 414 -14.85 14.85 45.27
CA GLY A 414 -15.92 15.81 45.59
C GLY A 414 -16.69 15.27 46.79
N GLU A 415 -16.13 15.47 47.97
CA GLU A 415 -16.70 15.16 49.28
C GLU A 415 -18.19 15.54 49.33
N VAL A 416 -19.04 14.55 49.58
CA VAL A 416 -20.35 14.79 50.16
C VAL A 416 -20.07 15.31 51.57
N SER A 417 -20.03 16.63 51.73
CA SER A 417 -20.06 17.28 53.03
C SER A 417 -21.40 16.97 53.68
N GLY A 418 -21.45 15.83 54.36
CA GLY A 418 -22.47 15.53 55.35
C GLY A 418 -22.18 16.32 56.62
N ASP A 419 -22.54 17.60 56.62
CA ASP A 419 -22.82 18.32 57.86
C ASP A 419 -24.34 18.45 57.98
N GLY A 420 -24.91 17.60 58.81
CA GLY A 420 -26.19 17.86 59.44
C GLY A 420 -25.98 18.67 60.71
N VAL A 421 -26.64 19.83 60.80
CA VAL A 421 -27.37 20.33 61.98
C VAL A 421 -28.58 21.10 61.49
#